data_AF-A0A9C9F892-F1
#
_entry.id   AF-A0A9C9F892-F1
#
_cell.length_a   1.000
_cell.length_b   1.000
_cell.length_c   1.000
_cell.angle_alpha   90.00
_cell.angle_beta   90.00
_cell.angle_gamma   90.00
#
_symmetry.space_group_name_H-M   'P 1'
#
loop_
_entity.id
_entity.type
_entity.pdbx_description
1 polymer ?
#
loop_
_entity_poly.entity_id
_entity_poly.type
_entity_poly.pdbx_seq_one_letter_code
_entity_poly.pdbx_strand_id
1 'polypeptide(L)'
;MTKFLILLSSLLLLFFSTATPSLAASGKCNISKEKAYEILERFDPRAKVVGVQQSPVKGLCEISLEVRGKKVLVYIDSSKKNLVLGSIVDAKTKVNLTQQRMTDMNRIDTSQIPLDDALLLGKADAKYKVIVFDDPD
;
A
#
# COMPACT_ATOMS: atom_id res chain seq x y z
N MET A 1 -61.68 -37.48 -42.70
CA MET A 1 -62.37 -36.52 -41.82
C MET A 1 -61.41 -36.14 -40.69
N THR A 2 -61.30 -34.83 -40.42
CA THR A 2 -60.74 -34.17 -39.20
C THR A 2 -59.26 -34.43 -38.85
N LYS A 3 -58.28 -33.58 -39.23
CA LYS A 3 -57.88 -32.26 -38.66
C LYS A 3 -57.74 -32.26 -37.12
N PHE A 4 -56.53 -32.01 -36.61
CA PHE A 4 -56.12 -31.35 -35.33
C PHE A 4 -54.68 -31.82 -34.99
N LEU A 5 -53.68 -31.04 -34.57
CA LEU A 5 -53.48 -29.62 -34.33
C LEU A 5 -51.96 -29.48 -34.05
N ILE A 6 -51.21 -28.81 -34.92
CA ILE A 6 -49.88 -28.28 -34.63
C ILE A 6 -50.13 -26.96 -33.92
N LEU A 7 -49.60 -26.74 -32.70
CA LEU A 7 -49.25 -25.43 -32.10
C LEU A 7 -49.05 -25.57 -30.58
N LEU A 8 -47.82 -25.46 -30.10
CA LEU A 8 -47.40 -24.51 -29.06
C LEU A 8 -45.89 -24.69 -28.77
N SER A 9 -45.07 -24.34 -29.75
CA SER A 9 -43.72 -23.82 -29.49
C SER A 9 -43.88 -22.39 -28.97
N SER A 10 -43.33 -22.10 -27.79
CA SER A 10 -42.94 -20.76 -27.28
C SER A 10 -43.24 -20.63 -25.78
N LEU A 11 -42.45 -21.32 -24.95
CA LEU A 11 -42.21 -20.86 -23.57
C LEU A 11 -40.94 -20.01 -23.59
N LEU A 12 -41.10 -18.77 -24.04
CA LEU A 12 -40.10 -17.71 -23.96
C LEU A 12 -40.01 -17.25 -22.50
N LEU A 13 -39.19 -17.94 -21.70
CA LEU A 13 -38.77 -17.46 -20.39
C LEU A 13 -37.86 -16.24 -20.60
N LEU A 14 -38.44 -15.07 -20.41
CA LEU A 14 -37.76 -13.79 -20.27
C LEU A 14 -36.70 -13.89 -19.17
N PHE A 15 -35.45 -14.10 -19.55
CA PHE A 15 -34.29 -13.79 -18.72
C PHE A 15 -34.23 -12.26 -18.57
N PHE A 16 -34.97 -11.73 -17.59
CA PHE A 16 -34.72 -10.38 -17.07
C PHE A 16 -33.35 -10.39 -16.41
N SER A 17 -32.33 -10.02 -17.19
CA SER A 17 -31.00 -9.69 -16.69
C SER A 17 -31.13 -8.45 -15.80
N THR A 18 -31.27 -8.66 -14.50
CA THR A 18 -31.06 -7.60 -13.52
C THR A 18 -29.56 -7.36 -13.47
N ALA A 19 -29.11 -6.36 -14.24
CA ALA A 19 -27.78 -5.78 -14.07
C ALA A 19 -27.72 -5.24 -12.64
N THR A 20 -27.12 -6.01 -11.73
CA THR A 20 -26.77 -5.54 -10.40
C THR A 20 -25.68 -4.47 -10.57
N PRO A 21 -25.93 -3.20 -10.19
CA PRO A 21 -24.86 -2.24 -10.12
C PRO A 21 -23.88 -2.74 -9.06
N SER A 22 -22.69 -3.14 -9.52
CA SER A 22 -21.58 -3.50 -8.62
C SER A 22 -21.32 -2.30 -7.73
N LEU A 23 -21.61 -2.47 -6.44
CA LEU A 23 -21.27 -1.51 -5.40
C LEU A 23 -19.75 -1.34 -5.46
N ALA A 24 -19.30 -0.19 -5.97
CA ALA A 24 -17.91 0.22 -5.88
C ALA A 24 -17.59 0.32 -4.39
N ALA A 25 -17.03 -0.76 -3.84
CA ALA A 25 -16.55 -0.80 -2.48
C ALA A 25 -15.55 0.34 -2.33
N SER A 26 -15.91 1.33 -1.50
CA SER A 26 -14.97 2.30 -0.97
C SER A 26 -13.88 1.52 -0.25
N GLY A 27 -12.82 1.22 -1.00
CA GLY A 27 -11.82 0.21 -0.69
C GLY A 27 -10.94 0.63 0.47
N LYS A 28 -11.46 0.42 1.68
CA LYS A 28 -10.63 0.32 2.88
C LYS A 28 -9.74 -0.92 2.72
N CYS A 29 -8.47 -0.74 3.02
CA CYS A 29 -7.47 -1.78 2.96
C CYS A 29 -7.83 -2.84 4.01
N ASN A 30 -8.24 -4.02 3.54
CA ASN A 30 -8.64 -5.14 4.37
C ASN A 30 -7.75 -6.37 4.08
N ILE A 31 -6.46 -6.17 4.28
CA ILE A 31 -5.46 -7.23 4.26
C ILE A 31 -4.78 -7.27 5.63
N SER A 32 -4.64 -8.48 6.19
CA SER A 32 -3.90 -8.67 7.44
C SER A 32 -2.40 -8.80 7.15
N LYS A 33 -1.56 -8.65 8.18
CA LYS A 33 -0.11 -8.79 8.02
C LYS A 33 0.28 -10.21 7.60
N GLU A 34 -0.44 -11.21 8.12
CA GLU A 34 -0.23 -12.63 7.82
C GLU A 34 -0.53 -12.91 6.35
N LYS A 35 -1.65 -12.37 5.84
CA LYS A 35 -2.00 -12.55 4.42
C LYS A 35 -1.04 -11.80 3.50
N ALA A 36 -0.60 -10.61 3.90
CA ALA A 36 0.44 -9.88 3.18
C ALA A 36 1.75 -10.70 3.12
N TYR A 37 2.14 -11.33 4.22
CA TYR A 37 3.34 -12.17 4.29
C TYR A 37 3.24 -13.39 3.37
N GLU A 38 2.12 -14.12 3.39
CA GLU A 38 1.88 -15.30 2.53
C GLU A 38 2.00 -14.99 1.02
N ILE A 39 1.60 -13.77 0.63
CA ILE A 39 1.71 -13.32 -0.77
C ILE A 39 3.16 -12.98 -1.12
N LEU A 40 3.90 -12.38 -0.18
CA LEU A 40 5.20 -11.78 -0.42
C LEU A 40 6.38 -12.73 -0.18
N GLU A 41 6.24 -13.73 0.69
CA GLU A 41 7.26 -14.76 0.94
C GLU A 41 7.64 -15.52 -0.35
N ARG A 42 6.69 -15.59 -1.30
CA ARG A 42 6.89 -16.21 -2.62
C ARG A 42 7.85 -15.42 -3.52
N PHE A 43 8.06 -14.14 -3.22
CA PHE A 43 8.95 -13.25 -3.98
C PHE A 43 10.31 -13.07 -3.32
N ASP A 44 10.34 -12.84 -2.00
CA ASP A 44 11.56 -12.91 -1.20
C ASP A 44 11.24 -13.54 0.16
N PRO A 45 11.69 -14.78 0.44
CA PRO A 45 11.46 -15.45 1.72
C PRO A 45 12.05 -14.72 2.94
N ARG A 46 12.94 -13.75 2.73
CA ARG A 46 13.55 -12.95 3.80
C ARG A 46 12.79 -11.65 4.06
N ALA A 47 11.74 -11.36 3.29
CA ALA A 47 10.94 -10.17 3.48
C ALA A 47 10.07 -10.31 4.73
N LYS A 48 10.22 -9.37 5.67
CA LYS A 48 9.39 -9.27 6.86
C LYS A 48 8.33 -8.19 6.67
N VAL A 49 7.06 -8.52 6.88
CA VAL A 49 5.98 -7.53 6.88
C VAL A 49 6.03 -6.70 8.17
N VAL A 50 6.38 -5.43 8.02
CA VAL A 50 6.43 -4.46 9.13
C VAL A 50 5.04 -3.89 9.39
N GLY A 51 4.33 -3.53 8.32
CA GLY A 51 3.08 -2.79 8.40
C GLY A 51 2.19 -2.98 7.18
N VAL A 52 0.90 -2.78 7.38
CA VAL A 52 -0.10 -2.73 6.33
C VAL A 52 -1.00 -1.54 6.62
N GLN A 53 -1.28 -0.71 5.62
CA GLN A 53 -2.13 0.45 5.75
C GLN A 53 -2.82 0.80 4.43
N GLN A 54 -3.74 1.77 4.49
CA GLN A 54 -4.38 2.31 3.30
C GLN A 54 -3.36 3.04 2.40
N SER A 55 -3.41 2.76 1.10
CA SER A 55 -2.66 3.55 0.11
C SER A 55 -3.35 4.90 -0.16
N PRO A 56 -2.60 5.96 -0.51
CA PRO A 56 -3.18 7.19 -1.04
C PRO A 56 -4.02 6.97 -2.32
N VAL A 57 -3.77 5.88 -3.05
CA VAL A 57 -4.60 5.47 -4.20
C VAL A 57 -5.70 4.53 -3.73
N LYS A 58 -6.96 4.91 -4.01
CA LYS A 58 -8.13 4.08 -3.68
C LYS A 58 -8.03 2.71 -4.35
N GLY A 59 -8.41 1.67 -3.60
CA GLY A 59 -8.34 0.29 -4.09
C GLY A 59 -6.98 -0.37 -3.92
N LEU A 60 -5.95 0.36 -3.50
CA LEU A 60 -4.64 -0.20 -3.13
C LEU A 60 -4.45 -0.19 -1.61
N CYS A 61 -3.73 -1.22 -1.14
CA CYS A 61 -3.13 -1.30 0.18
C CYS A 61 -1.64 -1.02 0.05
N GLU A 62 -1.08 -0.27 1.00
CA GLU A 62 0.37 -0.12 1.15
C GLU A 62 0.87 -1.16 2.15
N ILE A 63 1.92 -1.89 1.79
CA ILE A 63 2.59 -2.86 2.63
C ILE A 63 4.03 -2.39 2.83
N SER A 64 4.40 -2.20 4.09
CA SER A 64 5.77 -1.90 4.49
C SER A 64 6.51 -3.20 4.78
N LEU A 65 7.61 -3.41 4.08
CA LEU A 65 8.46 -4.58 4.22
C LEU A 65 9.82 -4.17 4.75
N GLU A 66 10.47 -5.09 5.44
CA GLU A 66 11.90 -5.02 5.74
C GLU A 66 12.58 -6.18 5.02
N VAL A 67 13.53 -5.85 4.14
CA VAL A 67 14.30 -6.82 3.37
C VAL A 67 15.77 -6.51 3.60
N ARG A 68 16.50 -7.45 4.23
CA ARG A 68 17.94 -7.30 4.54
C ARG A 68 18.24 -5.99 5.31
N GLY A 69 17.40 -5.66 6.30
CA GLY A 69 17.54 -4.46 7.13
C GLY A 69 17.14 -3.14 6.44
N LYS A 70 16.69 -3.17 5.18
CA LYS A 70 16.18 -2.00 4.48
C LYS A 70 14.66 -2.06 4.43
N LYS A 71 14.00 -0.97 4.82
CA LYS A 71 12.56 -0.86 4.66
C LYS A 71 12.22 -0.51 3.21
N VAL A 72 11.18 -1.12 2.66
CA VAL A 72 10.65 -0.87 1.31
C VAL A 72 9.12 -0.86 1.34
N LEU A 73 8.49 -0.14 0.41
CA LEU A 73 7.03 -0.14 0.25
C LEU A 73 6.65 -0.86 -1.03
N VAL A 74 5.63 -1.70 -0.94
CA VAL A 74 4.95 -2.31 -2.09
C VAL A 74 3.46 -2.10 -1.95
N TYR A 75 2.74 -2.16 -3.07
CA TYR A 75 1.29 -1.99 -3.06
C TYR A 75 0.60 -3.24 -3.56
N ILE A 76 -0.56 -3.55 -2.98
CA ILE A 76 -1.42 -4.65 -3.43
C ILE A 76 -2.82 -4.15 -3.67
N ASP A 77 -3.47 -4.66 -4.72
CA ASP A 77 -4.88 -4.32 -4.96
C ASP A 77 -5.82 -4.94 -3.92
N SER A 78 -7.02 -4.38 -3.81
CA SER A 78 -8.04 -4.84 -2.86
C SER A 78 -8.48 -6.28 -3.13
N SER A 79 -8.32 -6.76 -4.37
CA SER A 79 -8.57 -8.15 -4.77
C SER A 79 -7.47 -9.12 -4.34
N LYS A 80 -6.32 -8.63 -3.85
CA LYS A 80 -5.16 -9.41 -3.40
C LYS A 80 -4.53 -10.26 -4.51
N LYS A 81 -4.66 -9.81 -5.76
CA LYS A 81 -4.19 -10.52 -6.96
C LYS A 81 -3.04 -9.81 -7.66
N ASN A 82 -2.98 -8.48 -7.56
CA ASN A 82 -2.04 -7.67 -8.29
C ASN A 82 -1.11 -6.95 -7.32
N LEU A 83 0.20 -7.17 -7.49
CA LEU A 83 1.24 -6.40 -6.83
C LEU A 83 1.68 -5.27 -7.74
N VAL A 84 1.79 -4.07 -7.18
CA VAL A 84 2.29 -2.88 -7.86
C VAL A 84 3.62 -2.50 -7.22
N LEU A 85 4.65 -2.51 -8.05
CA LEU A 85 6.02 -2.16 -7.68
C LEU A 85 6.34 -0.79 -8.28
N GLY A 86 6.85 0.14 -7.46
CA GLY A 86 7.23 1.48 -7.91
C GLY A 86 6.81 2.57 -6.94
N SER A 87 6.64 3.78 -7.46
CA SER A 87 6.26 4.97 -6.70
C SER A 87 4.90 5.49 -7.12
N ILE A 88 4.11 5.93 -6.14
CA ILE A 88 2.90 6.72 -6.36
C ILE A 88 3.33 8.19 -6.38
N VAL A 89 3.13 8.83 -7.52
CA VAL A 89 3.34 10.28 -7.71
C VAL A 89 1.99 10.95 -7.87
N ASP A 90 1.74 11.98 -7.07
CA ASP A 90 0.56 12.82 -7.24
C ASP A 90 0.69 13.61 -8.55
N ALA A 91 -0.19 13.35 -9.51
CA ALA A 91 -0.09 13.93 -10.85
C ALA A 91 -0.27 15.46 -10.87
N LYS A 92 -0.99 16.02 -9.90
CA LYS A 92 -1.29 17.46 -9.84
C LYS A 92 -0.11 18.25 -9.30
N THR A 93 0.46 17.79 -8.19
CA THR A 93 1.54 18.46 -7.46
C THR A 93 2.93 17.97 -7.86
N LYS A 94 3.01 16.84 -8.59
CA LYS A 94 4.23 16.11 -8.95
C LYS A 94 5.01 15.61 -7.74
N VAL A 95 4.37 15.50 -6.58
CA VAL A 95 4.98 15.01 -5.34
C VAL A 95 5.03 13.48 -5.35
N ASN A 96 6.19 12.91 -5.04
CA ASN A 96 6.32 11.46 -4.85
C ASN A 96 5.87 11.07 -3.43
N LEU A 97 4.64 10.57 -3.32
CA LEU A 97 4.01 10.18 -2.06
C LEU A 97 4.69 8.95 -1.44
N THR A 98 5.14 8.01 -2.27
CA THR A 98 5.89 6.84 -1.79
C THR A 98 7.21 7.26 -1.16
N GLN A 99 7.95 8.17 -1.80
CA GLN A 99 9.21 8.68 -1.25
C GLN A 99 8.99 9.42 0.08
N GLN A 100 7.94 10.22 0.19
CA GLN A 100 7.58 10.88 1.44
C GLN A 100 7.29 9.86 2.55
N ARG A 101 6.48 8.83 2.27
CA ARG A 101 6.22 7.74 3.23
C ARG A 101 7.47 6.97 3.60
N MET A 102 8.38 6.74 2.65
CA MET A 102 9.68 6.13 2.92
C MET A 102 10.52 6.99 3.88
N THR A 103 10.57 8.30 3.67
CA THR A 103 11.26 9.24 4.57
C THR A 103 10.64 9.22 5.97
N ASP A 104 9.31 9.26 6.07
CA ASP A 104 8.61 9.21 7.35
C ASP A 104 8.87 7.89 8.09
N MET A 105 8.83 6.77 7.38
CA MET A 105 9.06 5.43 7.94
C MET A 105 10.50 5.21 8.40
N ASN A 106 11.46 5.92 7.80
CA ASN A 106 12.88 5.89 8.16
C ASN A 106 13.26 7.01 9.13
N ARG A 107 12.31 7.82 9.59
CA ARG A 107 12.58 8.90 10.53
C ARG A 107 13.09 8.33 11.86
N ILE A 108 14.19 8.89 12.33
CA ILE A 108 14.79 8.58 13.63
C ILE A 108 14.21 9.56 14.65
N ASP A 109 13.91 9.06 15.86
CA ASP A 109 13.61 9.91 17.01
C ASP A 109 14.92 10.54 17.51
N THR A 110 15.12 11.82 17.18
CA THR A 110 16.33 12.55 17.54
C THR A 110 16.49 12.74 19.05
N SER A 111 15.43 12.58 19.85
CA SER A 111 15.51 12.66 21.31
C SER A 111 16.23 11.46 21.93
N GLN A 112 16.33 10.35 21.20
CA GLN A 112 17.05 9.14 21.63
C GLN A 112 18.56 9.24 21.40
N ILE A 113 19.03 10.29 20.73
CA ILE A 113 20.46 10.50 20.50
C ILE A 113 21.02 11.25 21.71
N PRO A 114 21.92 10.64 22.51
CA PRO A 114 22.56 11.32 23.63
C PRO A 114 23.49 12.42 23.09
N LEU A 115 23.33 13.63 23.62
CA LEU A 115 24.11 14.81 23.20
C LEU A 115 24.99 15.37 24.32
N ASP A 116 25.09 14.67 25.46
CA ASP A 116 25.83 15.15 26.64
C ASP A 116 27.32 15.36 26.35
N ASP A 117 27.90 14.48 25.52
CA ASP A 117 29.31 14.56 25.09
C ASP A 117 29.50 15.27 23.73
N ALA A 118 28.44 15.86 23.17
CA ALA A 118 28.49 16.48 21.86
C ALA A 118 29.15 17.87 21.90
N LEU A 119 29.99 18.17 20.91
CA LEU A 119 30.54 19.51 20.70
C LEU A 119 29.49 20.40 20.03
N LEU A 120 29.02 21.43 20.73
CA LEU A 120 28.10 22.42 20.16
C LEU A 120 28.85 23.41 19.27
N LEU A 121 28.58 23.38 17.97
CA LEU A 121 29.05 24.39 17.02
C LEU A 121 27.91 25.37 16.69
N GLY A 122 28.08 26.64 17.06
CA GLY A 122 27.11 27.71 16.79
C GLY A 122 26.18 28.03 17.96
N LYS A 123 24.93 28.42 17.65
CA LYS A 123 23.95 28.88 18.63
C LYS A 123 23.13 27.73 19.25
N ALA A 124 23.03 27.68 20.57
CA ALA A 124 22.26 26.65 21.29
C ALA A 124 20.74 26.67 20.99
N ASP A 125 20.19 27.85 20.73
CA ASP A 125 18.78 28.16 20.41
C ASP A 125 18.49 28.19 18.89
N ALA A 126 19.39 27.67 18.05
CA ALA A 126 19.18 27.64 16.61
C ALA A 126 17.90 26.87 16.24
N LYS A 127 17.12 27.44 15.30
CA LYS A 127 15.86 26.86 14.78
C LYS A 127 16.06 25.49 14.13
N TYR A 128 17.18 25.32 13.44
CA TYR A 128 17.55 24.07 12.78
C TYR A 128 18.81 23.54 13.45
N LYS A 129 18.76 22.27 13.86
CA LYS A 129 19.88 21.55 14.45
C LYS A 129 20.28 20.41 13.54
N VAL A 130 21.57 20.21 13.36
CA VAL A 130 22.16 19.09 12.62
C VAL A 130 23.03 18.34 13.60
N ILE A 131 22.83 17.03 13.70
CA ILE A 131 23.68 16.13 14.49
C ILE A 131 24.62 15.45 13.50
N VAL A 132 25.92 15.61 13.72
CA VAL A 132 26.97 14.98 12.91
C VAL A 132 27.67 13.96 13.79
N PHE A 133 27.76 12.72 13.30
CA PHE A 133 28.62 11.69 13.85
C PHE A 133 29.89 11.69 13.01
N ASP A 134 31.03 11.95 13.64
CA ASP A 134 32.32 12.08 12.98
C ASP A 134 33.37 11.25 13.72
N ASP A 135 34.38 10.78 13.00
CA ASP A 135 35.50 10.01 13.51
C ASP A 135 36.80 10.74 13.10
N PRO A 136 37.74 11.03 14.02
CA PRO A 136 38.92 11.86 13.73
C PRO A 136 39.95 11.25 12.77
N ASP A 137 39.82 9.98 12.39
CA ASP A 137 40.70 9.28 11.42
C ASP A 137 40.35 9.59 9.96
#